data_AF-A0A7Y3H061-F1
#
_entry.id   AF-A0A7Y3H061-F1
#
_cell.length_a   1.000
_cell.length_b   1.000
_cell.length_c   1.000
_cell.angle_alpha   90.00
_cell.angle_beta   90.00
_cell.angle_gamma   90.00
#
_symmetry.space_group_name_H-M   'P 1'
#
loop_
_entity.id
_entity.type
_entity.pdbx_description
1 polymer ?
#
loop_
_entity_poly.entity_id
_entity_poly.type
_entity_poly.pdbx_seq_one_letter_code
_entity_poly.pdbx_strand_id
1 'polypeptide(L)'
;MSFRRATGLLLGAAAFVALQLTDGPSNLPPAGWGAASVAVLMAIWWISEALPLSATALVPLVAFPLLGVMTVRDAAVPYANPVILLMVGGFVLALGMQRWNLHKRIALGIVARMGSRPPRIVAGFMLATALVSMWVFNTTTAVMMLPIALSVIEFVRSHSAQTTAREERNFAVALLIGIAYAATIGGMGTLIGTAPNAMLAGFMEETYGFEVSFASWMLVGIPSIT
;
A
#
# COMPACT_ATOMS: atom_id res chain seq x y z
N MET A 1 -21.38 15.89 -4.19
CA MET A 1 -19.93 15.73 -4.43
C MET A 1 -19.20 16.72 -3.52
N SER A 2 -18.18 16.33 -2.76
CA SER A 2 -17.42 17.28 -1.92
C SER A 2 -16.78 18.36 -2.80
N PHE A 3 -16.77 19.62 -2.35
CA PHE A 3 -16.20 20.76 -3.09
C PHE A 3 -14.81 20.44 -3.64
N ARG A 4 -13.95 19.79 -2.82
CA ARG A 4 -12.60 19.36 -3.20
C ARG A 4 -12.56 18.40 -4.40
N ARG A 5 -13.51 17.46 -4.47
CA ARG A 5 -13.58 16.48 -5.57
C ARG A 5 -14.06 17.13 -6.86
N ALA A 6 -15.04 18.03 -6.75
CA ALA A 6 -15.55 18.78 -7.90
C ALA A 6 -14.46 19.72 -8.47
N THR A 7 -13.73 20.42 -7.61
CA THR A 7 -12.60 21.25 -8.04
C THR A 7 -11.48 20.41 -8.67
N GLY A 8 -11.16 19.25 -8.09
CA GLY A 8 -10.14 18.35 -8.64
C GLY A 8 -10.49 17.83 -10.03
N LEU A 9 -11.76 17.44 -10.25
CA LEU A 9 -12.25 17.02 -11.56
C LEU A 9 -12.09 18.13 -12.60
N LEU A 10 -12.62 19.32 -12.27
CA LEU A 10 -12.61 20.47 -13.17
C LEU A 10 -11.19 20.95 -13.47
N LEU A 11 -10.32 21.02 -12.46
CA LEU A 11 -8.91 21.41 -12.64
C LEU A 11 -8.16 20.42 -13.52
N GLY A 12 -8.35 19.11 -13.31
CA GLY A 12 -7.73 18.09 -14.16
C GLY A 12 -8.20 18.21 -15.61
N ALA A 13 -9.52 18.31 -15.83
CA ALA A 13 -10.09 18.45 -17.16
C ALA A 13 -9.63 19.75 -17.85
N ALA A 14 -9.60 20.86 -17.12
CA ALA A 14 -9.12 22.14 -17.64
C ALA A 14 -7.63 22.08 -18.01
N ALA A 15 -6.79 21.45 -17.19
CA ALA A 15 -5.37 21.27 -17.49
C ALA A 15 -5.17 20.38 -18.73
N PHE A 16 -5.93 19.29 -18.84
CA PHE A 16 -5.90 18.43 -20.02
C PHE A 16 -6.27 19.19 -21.29
N VAL A 17 -7.39 19.93 -21.28
CA VAL A 17 -7.82 20.72 -22.44
C VAL A 17 -6.79 21.81 -22.76
N ALA A 18 -6.25 22.50 -21.76
CA ALA A 18 -5.22 23.52 -21.98
C ALA A 18 -3.98 22.95 -22.66
N LEU A 19 -3.49 21.78 -22.22
CA LEU A 19 -2.33 21.12 -22.85
C LEU A 19 -2.63 20.67 -24.27
N GLN A 20 -3.84 20.18 -24.54
CA GLN A 20 -4.25 19.78 -25.89
C GLN A 20 -4.38 20.96 -26.86
N LEU A 21 -4.57 22.18 -26.36
CA LEU A 21 -4.60 23.41 -27.16
C LEU A 21 -3.20 24.02 -27.40
N THR A 22 -2.19 23.61 -26.62
CA THR A 22 -0.80 24.05 -26.81
C THR A 22 -0.04 23.05 -27.68
N ASP A 23 0.81 23.57 -28.56
CA ASP A 23 1.79 22.72 -29.24
C ASP A 23 2.81 22.21 -28.23
N GLY A 24 3.01 20.89 -28.21
CA GLY A 24 4.02 20.26 -27.37
C GLY A 24 5.44 20.71 -27.75
N PRO A 25 6.44 20.41 -26.91
CA PRO A 25 7.83 20.68 -27.22
C PRO A 25 8.21 20.12 -28.60
N SER A 26 9.00 20.85 -29.38
CA SER A 26 9.30 20.54 -30.79
C SER A 26 9.99 19.18 -31.02
N ASN A 27 10.52 18.57 -29.96
CA ASN A 27 11.14 17.25 -29.95
C ASN A 27 10.19 16.10 -29.60
N LEU A 28 8.91 16.35 -29.34
CA LEU A 28 7.92 15.35 -28.96
C LEU A 28 6.92 15.09 -30.10
N PRO A 29 6.70 13.80 -30.48
CA PRO A 29 5.61 13.46 -31.38
C PRO A 29 4.26 13.88 -30.79
N PRO A 30 3.24 14.20 -31.63
CA PRO A 30 1.90 14.58 -31.15
C PRO A 30 1.27 13.54 -30.19
N ALA A 31 1.50 12.24 -30.46
CA ALA A 31 1.09 11.14 -29.58
C ALA A 31 1.78 11.20 -28.21
N GLY A 32 3.06 11.58 -28.16
CA GLY A 32 3.81 11.75 -26.91
C GLY A 32 3.26 12.91 -26.07
N TRP A 33 2.83 14.00 -26.72
CA TRP A 33 2.18 15.11 -26.04
C TRP A 33 0.78 14.75 -25.52
N GLY A 34 0.02 13.95 -26.28
CA GLY A 34 -1.25 13.39 -25.81
C GLY A 34 -1.08 12.49 -24.58
N ALA A 35 -0.05 11.64 -24.56
CA ALA A 35 0.27 10.80 -23.40
C ALA A 35 0.66 11.65 -22.17
N ALA A 36 1.47 12.70 -22.34
CA ALA A 36 1.84 13.62 -21.27
C ALA A 36 0.62 14.35 -20.70
N SER A 37 -0.29 14.80 -21.56
CA SER A 37 -1.53 15.48 -21.16
C SER A 37 -2.43 14.57 -20.31
N VAL A 38 -2.56 13.30 -20.68
CA VAL A 38 -3.28 12.28 -19.87
C VAL A 38 -2.56 12.04 -18.55
N ALA A 39 -1.22 12.00 -18.52
CA ALA A 39 -0.47 11.83 -17.28
C ALA A 39 -0.70 13.00 -16.30
N VAL A 40 -0.72 14.24 -16.79
CA VAL A 40 -1.04 15.43 -15.98
C VAL A 40 -2.48 15.38 -15.45
N LEU A 41 -3.45 15.01 -16.30
CA LEU A 41 -4.83 14.79 -15.90
C LEU A 41 -4.92 13.80 -14.73
N MET A 42 -4.30 12.64 -14.89
CA MET A 42 -4.29 11.57 -13.88
C MET A 42 -3.60 12.01 -12.60
N ALA A 43 -2.46 12.71 -12.69
CA ALA A 43 -1.75 13.23 -11.53
C ALA A 43 -2.62 14.19 -10.71
N ILE A 44 -3.32 15.12 -11.36
CA ILE A 44 -4.25 16.04 -10.68
C ILE A 44 -5.39 15.27 -10.02
N TRP A 45 -5.99 14.31 -10.73
CA TRP A 45 -7.09 13.50 -10.18
C TRP A 45 -6.67 12.60 -9.02
N TRP A 46 -5.46 12.04 -9.05
CA TRP A 46 -4.91 11.25 -7.94
C TRP A 46 -4.58 12.12 -6.73
N ILE A 47 -3.90 13.27 -6.91
CA ILE A 47 -3.55 14.18 -5.80
C ILE A 47 -4.80 14.78 -5.14
N SER A 48 -5.81 15.12 -5.94
CA SER A 48 -7.05 15.71 -5.43
C SER A 48 -8.10 14.68 -4.98
N GLU A 49 -7.84 13.38 -5.19
CA GLU A 49 -8.80 12.28 -5.00
C GLU A 49 -10.17 12.59 -5.64
N ALA A 50 -10.16 13.18 -6.83
CA ALA A 50 -11.36 13.60 -7.55
C ALA A 50 -12.27 12.41 -7.91
N LEU A 51 -11.63 11.30 -8.29
CA LEU A 51 -12.23 9.99 -8.53
C LEU A 51 -11.49 8.92 -7.71
N PRO A 52 -12.10 7.73 -7.48
CA PRO A 52 -11.37 6.59 -6.95
C PRO A 52 -10.09 6.32 -7.76
N LEU A 53 -8.99 6.00 -7.07
CA LEU A 53 -7.68 5.76 -7.69
C LEU A 53 -7.76 4.78 -8.88
N SER A 54 -8.55 3.73 -8.74
CA SER A 54 -8.80 2.72 -9.78
C SER A 54 -9.57 3.25 -10.98
N ALA A 55 -10.54 4.16 -10.79
CA ALA A 55 -11.27 4.79 -11.89
C ALA A 55 -10.36 5.72 -12.69
N THR A 56 -9.53 6.52 -12.01
CA THR A 56 -8.49 7.34 -12.67
C THR A 56 -7.48 6.46 -13.42
N ALA A 57 -7.10 5.32 -12.85
CA ALA A 57 -6.18 4.38 -13.50
C ALA A 57 -6.73 3.77 -14.80
N LEU A 58 -8.04 3.82 -15.05
CA LEU A 58 -8.67 3.33 -16.29
C LEU A 58 -8.78 4.40 -17.39
N VAL A 59 -8.47 5.67 -17.08
CA VAL A 59 -8.53 6.77 -18.05
C VAL A 59 -7.72 6.50 -19.32
N PRO A 60 -6.48 5.95 -19.25
CA PRO A 60 -5.69 5.65 -20.45
C PRO A 60 -6.41 4.74 -21.45
N LEU A 61 -7.22 3.78 -20.97
CA LEU A 61 -7.93 2.82 -21.81
C LEU A 61 -8.91 3.49 -22.77
N VAL A 62 -9.42 4.67 -22.41
CA VAL A 62 -10.33 5.48 -23.23
C VAL A 62 -9.59 6.63 -23.90
N ALA A 63 -8.72 7.33 -23.17
CA ALA A 63 -8.05 8.52 -23.66
C ALA A 63 -6.99 8.21 -24.74
N PHE A 64 -6.19 7.15 -24.58
CA PHE A 64 -5.12 6.85 -25.53
C PHE A 64 -5.62 6.50 -26.94
N PRO A 65 -6.68 5.68 -27.11
CA PRO A 65 -7.26 5.45 -28.43
C PRO A 65 -7.85 6.72 -29.07
N LEU A 66 -8.51 7.57 -28.28
CA LEU A 66 -9.10 8.83 -28.77
C LEU A 66 -8.04 9.84 -29.21
N LEU A 67 -6.88 9.82 -28.57
CA LEU A 67 -5.75 10.70 -28.86
C LEU A 67 -4.79 10.10 -29.91
N GLY A 68 -5.06 8.90 -30.41
CA GLY A 68 -4.18 8.21 -31.36
C GLY A 68 -2.82 7.81 -30.79
N VAL A 69 -2.71 7.67 -29.46
CA VAL A 69 -1.47 7.29 -28.77
C VAL A 69 -1.16 5.82 -28.96
N MET A 70 -2.15 4.96 -28.72
CA MET A 70 -2.07 3.51 -28.91
C MET A 70 -3.47 2.91 -29.04
N THR A 71 -3.55 1.65 -29.48
CA THR A 71 -4.84 0.97 -29.62
C THR A 71 -5.43 0.61 -28.25
N VAL A 72 -6.75 0.37 -28.19
CA VAL A 72 -7.42 -0.12 -26.97
C VAL A 72 -6.78 -1.41 -26.47
N ARG A 73 -6.38 -2.30 -27.40
CA ARG A 73 -5.72 -3.57 -27.08
C ARG A 73 -4.39 -3.32 -26.39
N ASP A 74 -3.55 -2.48 -26.96
CA ASP A 74 -2.21 -2.21 -26.41
C ASP A 74 -2.30 -1.47 -25.07
N ALA A 75 -3.25 -0.53 -24.95
CA ALA A 75 -3.54 0.13 -23.68
C ALA A 75 -4.03 -0.84 -22.59
N ALA A 76 -4.66 -1.96 -22.97
CA ALA A 76 -5.19 -2.94 -22.02
C ALA A 76 -4.14 -3.96 -21.52
N VAL A 77 -3.08 -4.23 -22.29
CA VAL A 77 -2.06 -5.25 -21.95
C VAL A 77 -1.48 -5.08 -20.54
N PRO A 78 -1.08 -3.87 -20.10
CA PRO A 78 -0.48 -3.68 -18.78
C PRO A 78 -1.39 -4.08 -17.60
N TYR A 79 -2.72 -4.05 -17.79
CA TYR A 79 -3.67 -4.44 -16.74
C TYR A 79 -3.70 -5.96 -16.49
N ALA A 80 -3.12 -6.76 -17.38
CA ALA A 80 -3.02 -8.21 -17.28
C ALA A 80 -1.60 -8.70 -16.94
N ASN A 81 -0.74 -7.83 -16.42
CA ASN A 81 0.63 -8.19 -16.04
C ASN A 81 0.64 -9.34 -15.00
N PRO A 82 1.54 -10.35 -15.13
CA PRO A 82 1.63 -11.49 -14.21
C PRO A 82 1.80 -11.10 -12.74
N VAL A 83 2.48 -9.99 -12.46
CA VAL A 83 2.67 -9.47 -11.10
C VAL A 83 1.35 -8.97 -10.50
N ILE A 84 0.44 -8.42 -11.31
CA ILE A 84 -0.92 -8.09 -10.86
C ILE A 84 -1.67 -9.36 -10.49
N LEU A 85 -1.55 -10.43 -11.29
CA LEU A 85 -2.18 -11.73 -11.00
C LEU A 85 -1.61 -12.37 -9.73
N LEU A 86 -0.29 -12.25 -9.50
CA LEU A 86 0.34 -12.67 -8.26
C LEU A 86 -0.24 -11.92 -7.05
N MET A 87 -0.42 -10.61 -7.16
CA MET A 87 -1.03 -9.79 -6.13
C MET A 87 -2.48 -10.22 -5.83
N VAL A 88 -3.27 -10.51 -6.87
CA VAL A 88 -4.63 -11.04 -6.72
C VAL A 88 -4.62 -12.39 -5.99
N GLY A 89 -3.73 -13.31 -6.37
CA GLY A 89 -3.55 -14.58 -5.66
C GLY A 89 -3.15 -14.38 -4.19
N GLY A 90 -2.28 -13.41 -3.93
CA GLY A 90 -1.91 -12.96 -2.60
C GLY A 90 -3.10 -12.48 -1.76
N PHE A 91 -4.02 -11.71 -2.33
CA PHE A 91 -5.25 -11.30 -1.65
C PHE A 91 -6.18 -12.46 -1.34
N VAL A 92 -6.31 -13.43 -2.26
CA VAL A 92 -7.09 -14.65 -1.98
C VAL A 92 -6.50 -15.42 -0.79
N LEU A 93 -5.17 -15.57 -0.74
CA LEU A 93 -4.48 -16.18 0.40
C LEU A 93 -4.68 -15.39 1.70
N ALA A 94 -4.54 -14.06 1.65
CA ALA A 94 -4.77 -13.18 2.79
C ALA A 94 -6.21 -13.26 3.31
N LEU A 95 -7.20 -13.27 2.41
CA LEU A 95 -8.62 -13.45 2.75
C LEU A 95 -8.88 -14.83 3.38
N GLY A 96 -8.24 -15.89 2.87
CA GLY A 96 -8.28 -17.21 3.49
C GLY A 96 -7.73 -17.18 4.92
N MET A 97 -6.54 -16.60 5.11
CA MET A 97 -5.92 -16.42 6.42
C MET A 97 -6.81 -15.59 7.37
N GLN A 98 -7.52 -14.60 6.84
CA GLN A 98 -8.49 -13.80 7.59
C GLN A 98 -9.71 -14.63 8.01
N ARG A 99 -10.30 -15.36 7.07
CA ARG A 99 -11.49 -16.20 7.27
C ARG A 99 -11.30 -17.22 8.40
N TRP A 100 -10.10 -17.77 8.54
CA TRP A 100 -9.74 -18.75 9.57
C TRP A 100 -9.14 -18.13 10.84
N ASN A 101 -9.03 -16.79 10.91
CA ASN A 101 -8.37 -16.07 12.00
C ASN A 101 -6.92 -16.53 12.26
N LEU A 102 -6.24 -17.09 11.25
CA LEU A 102 -4.88 -17.63 11.39
C LEU A 102 -3.89 -16.53 11.80
N HIS A 103 -3.98 -15.37 11.15
CA HIS A 103 -3.23 -14.16 11.49
C HIS A 103 -3.35 -13.77 12.98
N LYS A 104 -4.56 -13.82 13.57
CA LYS A 104 -4.76 -13.55 15.01
C LYS A 104 -4.09 -14.60 15.89
N ARG A 105 -4.18 -15.89 15.51
CA ARG A 105 -3.52 -16.98 16.26
C ARG A 105 -2.01 -16.81 16.28
N ILE A 106 -1.42 -16.43 15.15
CA ILE A 106 0.02 -16.13 15.04
C ILE A 106 0.38 -14.94 15.93
N ALA A 107 -0.35 -13.83 15.79
CA ALA A 107 -0.09 -12.62 16.56
C ALA A 107 -0.20 -12.84 18.08
N LEU A 108 -1.31 -13.43 18.53
CA LEU A 108 -1.53 -13.76 19.95
C LEU A 108 -0.51 -14.78 20.44
N GLY A 109 -0.12 -15.75 19.62
CA GLY A 109 0.92 -16.72 19.97
C GLY A 109 2.29 -16.07 20.19
N ILE A 110 2.65 -15.07 19.40
CA ILE A 110 3.88 -14.30 19.60
C ILE A 110 3.77 -13.46 20.87
N VAL A 111 2.68 -12.69 21.01
CA VAL A 111 2.46 -11.83 22.17
C VAL A 111 2.42 -12.64 23.48
N ALA A 112 1.81 -13.82 23.49
CA ALA A 112 1.75 -14.68 24.67
C ALA A 112 3.13 -15.22 25.11
N ARG A 113 4.10 -15.31 24.20
CA ARG A 113 5.49 -15.69 24.53
C ARG A 113 6.31 -14.50 25.04
N MET A 114 5.81 -13.28 24.84
CA MET A 114 6.46 -12.06 25.31
C MET A 114 5.95 -11.78 26.72
N GLY A 115 6.81 -12.00 27.71
CA GLY A 115 6.45 -11.85 29.13
C GLY A 115 5.95 -10.44 29.51
N SER A 116 5.75 -10.22 30.81
CA SER A 116 5.02 -9.05 31.34
C SER A 116 5.74 -7.69 31.31
N ARG A 117 6.97 -7.60 30.78
CA ARG A 117 7.74 -6.33 30.78
C ARG A 117 7.30 -5.41 29.65
N PRO A 118 6.94 -4.13 29.90
CA PRO A 118 6.40 -3.23 28.88
C PRO A 118 7.24 -3.12 27.58
N PRO A 119 8.59 -2.98 27.63
CA PRO A 119 9.39 -2.92 26.40
C PRO A 119 9.35 -4.21 25.58
N ARG A 120 9.26 -5.38 26.25
CA ARG A 120 9.14 -6.68 25.58
C ARG A 120 7.77 -6.82 24.93
N ILE A 121 6.71 -6.35 25.57
CA ILE A 121 5.37 -6.33 24.99
C ILE A 121 5.39 -5.51 23.69
N VAL A 122 5.94 -4.28 23.72
CA VAL A 122 6.04 -3.44 22.50
C VAL A 122 6.83 -4.16 21.40
N ALA A 123 8.01 -4.68 21.69
CA ALA A 123 8.81 -5.43 20.72
C ALA A 123 8.06 -6.64 20.15
N GLY A 124 7.30 -7.34 21.00
CA GLY A 124 6.48 -8.47 20.63
C GLY A 124 5.37 -8.12 19.64
N PHE A 125 4.67 -7.02 19.92
CA PHE A 125 3.66 -6.48 19.02
C PHE A 125 4.28 -5.98 17.71
N MET A 126 5.43 -5.32 17.75
CA MET A 126 6.13 -4.90 16.54
C MET A 126 6.50 -6.10 15.67
N LEU A 127 7.12 -7.13 16.24
CA LEU A 127 7.47 -8.36 15.53
C LEU A 127 6.24 -9.07 14.95
N ALA A 128 5.21 -9.26 15.77
CA ALA A 128 3.97 -9.89 15.33
C ALA A 128 3.29 -9.10 14.20
N THR A 129 3.28 -7.77 14.32
CA THR A 129 2.71 -6.88 13.31
C THR A 129 3.50 -6.95 12.01
N ALA A 130 4.83 -6.89 12.06
CA ALA A 130 5.66 -7.00 10.88
C ALA A 130 5.44 -8.33 10.15
N LEU A 131 5.43 -9.45 10.88
CA LEU A 131 5.21 -10.78 10.32
C LEU A 131 3.82 -10.94 9.70
N VAL A 132 2.78 -10.39 10.31
CA VAL A 132 1.43 -10.44 9.72
C VAL A 132 1.37 -9.53 8.48
N SER A 133 2.01 -8.35 8.52
CA SER A 133 2.00 -7.39 7.42
C SER A 133 2.78 -7.85 6.18
N MET A 134 3.67 -8.82 6.33
CA MET A 134 4.30 -9.50 5.18
C MET A 134 3.27 -10.18 4.26
N TRP A 135 2.10 -10.59 4.78
CA TRP A 135 1.12 -11.39 4.05
C TRP A 135 -0.24 -10.69 3.90
N VAL A 136 -0.46 -9.62 4.65
CA VAL A 136 -1.72 -8.88 4.72
C VAL A 136 -1.41 -7.40 4.56
N PHE A 137 -2.26 -6.67 3.85
CA PHE A 137 -2.12 -5.23 3.69
C PHE A 137 -1.87 -4.48 5.00
N ASN A 138 -0.92 -3.56 4.99
CA ASN A 138 -0.49 -2.77 6.16
C ASN A 138 -1.65 -2.13 6.93
N THR A 139 -2.58 -1.49 6.22
CA THR A 139 -3.76 -0.86 6.83
C THR A 139 -4.63 -1.88 7.54
N THR A 140 -4.85 -3.04 6.92
CA THR A 140 -5.63 -4.12 7.53
C THR A 140 -4.91 -4.69 8.75
N THR A 141 -3.61 -4.91 8.65
CA THR A 141 -2.78 -5.38 9.78
C THR A 141 -2.86 -4.43 10.97
N ALA A 142 -2.71 -3.13 10.76
CA ALA A 142 -2.83 -2.12 11.81
C ALA A 142 -4.22 -2.11 12.47
N VAL A 143 -5.29 -2.15 11.65
CA VAL A 143 -6.68 -2.19 12.16
C VAL A 143 -6.96 -3.46 12.97
N MET A 144 -6.38 -4.60 12.60
CA MET A 144 -6.51 -5.85 13.35
C MET A 144 -5.75 -5.85 14.67
N MET A 145 -4.57 -5.21 14.72
CA MET A 145 -3.75 -5.11 15.92
C MET A 145 -4.28 -4.10 16.92
N LEU A 146 -4.95 -3.05 16.46
CA LEU A 146 -5.49 -1.99 17.31
C LEU A 146 -6.35 -2.51 18.48
N PRO A 147 -7.41 -3.31 18.28
CA PRO A 147 -8.21 -3.81 19.41
C PRO A 147 -7.40 -4.67 20.38
N ILE A 148 -6.45 -5.48 19.88
CA ILE A 148 -5.59 -6.32 20.72
C ILE A 148 -4.66 -5.45 21.57
N ALA A 149 -4.07 -4.42 20.96
CA ALA A 149 -3.19 -3.47 21.62
C ALA A 149 -3.94 -2.69 22.71
N LEU A 150 -5.17 -2.24 22.43
CA LEU A 150 -6.02 -1.56 23.41
C LEU A 150 -6.35 -2.47 24.61
N SER A 151 -6.67 -3.74 24.36
CA SER A 151 -6.89 -4.72 25.45
C SER A 151 -5.64 -4.91 26.32
N VAL A 152 -4.45 -4.94 25.71
CA VAL A 152 -3.18 -5.07 26.45
C VAL A 152 -2.83 -3.80 27.21
N ILE A 153 -3.09 -2.61 26.65
CA ILE A 153 -2.92 -1.33 27.36
C ILE A 153 -3.77 -1.34 28.63
N GLU A 154 -5.05 -1.71 28.54
CA GLU A 154 -5.94 -1.74 29.70
C GLU A 154 -5.55 -2.83 30.73
N PHE A 155 -5.09 -3.98 30.26
CA PHE A 155 -4.55 -5.03 31.13
C PHE A 155 -3.32 -4.55 31.91
N VAL A 156 -2.36 -3.89 31.25
CA VAL A 156 -1.15 -3.37 31.90
C VAL A 156 -1.50 -2.26 32.90
N ARG A 157 -2.46 -1.39 32.58
CA ARG A 157 -2.95 -0.33 33.49
C ARG A 157 -3.59 -0.90 34.76
N SER A 158 -4.45 -1.91 34.62
CA SER A 158 -5.15 -2.51 35.77
C SER A 158 -4.23 -3.32 36.71
N HIS A 159 -3.09 -3.81 36.23
CA HIS A 159 -2.17 -4.66 37.02
C HIS A 159 -0.88 -3.95 37.47
N SER A 160 -0.65 -2.70 37.05
CA SER A 160 0.53 -1.93 37.44
C SER A 160 0.20 -1.00 38.62
N ALA A 161 0.31 -1.53 39.83
CA ALA A 161 -0.04 -0.80 41.07
C ALA A 161 0.85 0.43 41.38
N GLN A 162 1.90 0.70 40.57
CA GLN A 162 2.88 1.78 40.81
C GLN A 162 3.26 2.58 39.54
N THR A 163 2.48 2.52 38.45
CA THR A 163 2.77 3.35 37.26
C THR A 163 2.14 4.74 37.35
N THR A 164 2.90 5.75 36.98
CA THR A 164 2.38 7.11 36.81
C THR A 164 1.50 7.22 35.56
N ALA A 165 0.53 8.15 35.56
CA ALA A 165 -0.28 8.43 34.37
C ALA A 165 0.56 8.79 33.13
N ARG A 166 1.77 9.33 33.33
CA ARG A 166 2.73 9.60 32.25
C ARG A 166 3.31 8.32 31.65
N GLU A 167 3.65 7.34 32.47
CA GLU A 167 4.20 6.05 32.01
C GLU A 167 3.15 5.24 31.26
N GLU A 168 1.90 5.22 31.75
CA GLU A 168 0.79 4.58 31.04
C GLU A 168 0.58 5.18 29.64
N ARG A 169 0.57 6.51 29.56
CA ARG A 169 0.43 7.22 28.28
C ARG A 169 1.61 6.91 27.35
N ASN A 170 2.83 6.96 27.87
CA ASN A 170 4.03 6.68 27.08
C ASN A 170 4.03 5.24 26.54
N PHE A 171 3.61 4.27 27.35
CA PHE A 171 3.47 2.88 26.92
C PHE A 171 2.42 2.74 25.80
N ALA A 172 1.23 3.32 25.98
CA ALA A 172 0.17 3.28 24.97
C ALA A 172 0.61 3.91 23.64
N VAL A 173 1.25 5.08 23.70
CA VAL A 173 1.79 5.78 22.53
C VAL A 173 2.88 4.94 21.85
N ALA A 174 3.83 4.40 22.62
CA ALA A 174 4.90 3.57 22.10
C ALA A 174 4.37 2.31 21.41
N LEU A 175 3.37 1.65 22.02
CA LEU A 175 2.76 0.45 21.46
C LEU A 175 2.02 0.74 20.15
N LEU A 176 1.16 1.76 20.13
CA LEU A 176 0.35 2.10 18.94
C LEU A 176 1.21 2.62 17.79
N ILE A 177 2.19 3.48 18.07
CA ILE A 177 3.15 3.95 17.05
C ILE A 177 4.03 2.79 16.57
N GLY A 178 4.48 1.94 17.49
CA GLY A 178 5.26 0.74 17.17
C GLY A 178 4.53 -0.18 16.19
N ILE A 179 3.24 -0.43 16.42
CA ILE A 179 2.38 -1.20 15.51
C ILE A 179 2.27 -0.50 14.14
N ALA A 180 2.02 0.81 14.10
CA ALA A 180 1.89 1.54 12.83
C ALA A 180 3.15 1.46 11.97
N TYR A 181 4.33 1.65 12.58
CA TYR A 181 5.61 1.51 11.87
C TYR A 181 5.90 0.06 11.51
N ALA A 182 5.68 -0.88 12.42
CA ALA A 182 5.93 -2.29 12.16
C ALA A 182 5.05 -2.85 11.04
N ALA A 183 3.80 -2.39 10.90
CA ALA A 183 2.94 -2.76 9.77
C ALA A 183 3.54 -2.27 8.45
N THR A 184 3.97 -1.01 8.41
CA THR A 184 4.62 -0.43 7.20
C THR A 184 5.91 -1.16 6.85
N ILE A 185 6.76 -1.41 7.85
CA ILE A 185 8.05 -2.09 7.69
C ILE A 185 7.83 -3.54 7.24
N GLY A 186 6.96 -4.29 7.92
CA GLY A 186 6.65 -5.68 7.58
C GLY A 186 6.15 -5.88 6.15
N GLY A 187 5.39 -4.92 5.63
CA GLY A 187 4.90 -4.95 4.24
C GLY A 187 6.01 -4.90 3.19
N MET A 188 7.23 -4.47 3.54
CA MET A 188 8.38 -4.51 2.63
C MET A 188 9.00 -5.91 2.51
N GLY A 189 8.68 -6.81 3.44
CA GLY A 189 9.32 -8.13 3.54
C GLY A 189 9.03 -9.07 2.35
N THR A 190 7.87 -8.92 1.70
CA THR A 190 7.46 -9.78 0.58
C THR A 190 6.93 -8.94 -0.59
N LEU A 191 6.86 -9.57 -1.76
CA LEU A 191 6.36 -8.92 -2.97
C LEU A 191 4.85 -8.60 -2.91
N ILE A 192 4.09 -9.34 -2.10
CA ILE A 192 2.63 -9.20 -1.95
C ILE A 192 2.28 -8.18 -0.86
N GLY A 193 3.21 -7.84 0.04
CA GLY A 193 2.95 -6.99 1.19
C GLY A 193 2.45 -5.58 0.83
N THR A 194 3.00 -4.97 -0.23
CA THR A 194 2.57 -3.64 -0.69
C THR A 194 2.59 -3.50 -2.22
N ALA A 195 1.72 -2.62 -2.74
CA ALA A 195 1.63 -2.33 -4.17
C ALA A 195 2.94 -1.80 -4.81
N PRO A 196 3.73 -0.94 -4.15
CA PRO A 196 5.03 -0.49 -4.68
C PRO A 196 6.01 -1.64 -4.96
N ASN A 197 6.04 -2.68 -4.13
CA ASN A 197 6.93 -3.83 -4.34
C ASN A 197 6.60 -4.56 -5.65
N ALA A 198 5.31 -4.83 -5.86
CA ALA A 198 4.80 -5.42 -7.09
C ALA A 198 5.03 -4.52 -8.32
N MET A 199 4.81 -3.21 -8.19
CA MET A 199 5.10 -2.26 -9.28
C MET A 199 6.58 -2.28 -9.66
N LEU A 200 7.49 -2.35 -8.67
CA LEU A 200 8.92 -2.44 -8.94
C LEU A 200 9.27 -3.74 -9.67
N ALA A 201 8.72 -4.88 -9.25
CA ALA A 201 8.95 -6.14 -9.95
C ALA A 201 8.45 -6.11 -11.39
N GLY A 202 7.25 -5.58 -11.64
CA GLY A 202 6.73 -5.42 -12.99
C GLY A 202 7.58 -4.48 -13.85
N PHE A 203 8.05 -3.36 -13.26
CA PHE A 203 8.93 -2.41 -13.94
C PHE A 203 10.30 -3.01 -14.29
N MET A 204 10.89 -3.82 -13.39
CA MET A 204 12.16 -4.50 -13.63
C MET A 204 12.06 -5.53 -14.76
N GLU A 205 10.95 -6.25 -14.83
CA GLU A 205 10.67 -7.19 -15.91
C GLU A 205 10.46 -6.46 -17.24
N GLU A 206 9.65 -5.40 -17.26
CA GLU A 206 9.31 -4.66 -18.49
C GLU A 206 10.49 -3.85 -19.05
N THR A 207 11.28 -3.20 -18.17
CA THR A 207 12.34 -2.27 -18.58
C THR A 207 13.68 -2.95 -18.77
N TYR A 208 14.00 -3.92 -17.91
CA TYR A 208 15.32 -4.56 -17.87
C TYR A 208 15.29 -6.05 -18.23
N GLY A 209 14.11 -6.65 -18.45
CA GLY A 209 13.98 -8.09 -18.69
C GLY A 209 14.35 -8.94 -17.47
N PHE A 210 14.39 -8.34 -16.28
CA PHE A 210 14.80 -9.01 -15.04
C PHE A 210 13.58 -9.44 -14.23
N GLU A 211 13.29 -10.74 -14.22
CA GLU A 211 12.19 -11.29 -13.45
C GLU A 211 12.51 -11.31 -11.94
N VAL A 212 11.77 -10.51 -11.17
CA VAL A 212 11.89 -10.50 -9.72
C VAL A 212 10.93 -11.53 -9.12
N SER A 213 11.44 -12.76 -8.96
CA SER A 213 10.68 -13.84 -8.33
C SER A 213 10.30 -13.51 -6.86
N PHE A 214 9.25 -14.16 -6.35
CA PHE A 214 8.84 -14.02 -4.95
C PHE A 214 9.96 -14.39 -3.96
N ALA A 215 10.70 -15.46 -4.24
CA ALA A 215 11.79 -15.92 -3.37
C ALA A 215 13.00 -14.97 -3.40
N SER A 216 13.37 -14.46 -4.57
CA SER A 216 14.47 -13.48 -4.69
C SER A 216 14.13 -12.17 -3.97
N TRP A 217 12.87 -11.72 -4.02
CA TRP A 217 12.43 -10.59 -3.21
C TRP A 217 12.63 -10.87 -1.72
N MET A 218 12.16 -12.02 -1.21
CA MET A 218 12.28 -12.34 0.22
C MET A 218 13.71 -12.36 0.74
N LEU A 219 14.69 -12.75 -0.10
CA LEU A 219 16.11 -12.72 0.26
C LEU A 219 16.63 -11.31 0.54
N VAL A 220 16.01 -10.27 -0.02
CA VAL A 220 16.38 -8.87 0.20
C VAL A 220 15.40 -8.18 1.18
N GLY A 221 14.11 -8.47 1.03
CA GLY A 221 13.02 -7.90 1.79
C GLY A 221 13.01 -8.34 3.24
N ILE A 222 13.24 -9.62 3.55
CA ILE A 222 13.21 -10.10 4.95
C ILE A 222 14.38 -9.52 5.77
N PRO A 223 15.64 -9.54 5.30
CA PRO A 223 16.75 -8.97 6.06
C PRO A 223 16.65 -7.47 6.32
N SER A 224 15.91 -6.73 5.49
CA SER A 224 15.75 -5.28 5.66
C SER A 224 14.74 -4.89 6.74
N ILE A 225 13.96 -5.85 7.25
CA ILE A 225 12.86 -5.59 8.21
C ILE A 225 13.04 -6.30 9.56
N THR A 226 14.12 -7.08 9.70
CA THR A 226 14.57 -7.72 10.95
C THR A 226 15.51 -6.82 11.73
#